data_AF-A0A930SEN6-F1
#
_entry.id   AF-A0A930SEN6-F1
#
_cell.length_a   1.000
_cell.length_b   1.000
_cell.length_c   1.000
_cell.angle_alpha   90.00
_cell.angle_beta   90.00
_cell.angle_gamma   90.00
#
_symmetry.space_group_name_H-M   'P 1'
#
loop_
_entity.id
_entity.type
_entity.pdbx_description
1 polymer ?
#
loop_
_entity_poly.entity_id
_entity_poly.type
_entity_poly.pdbx_seq_one_letter_code
_entity_poly.pdbx_strand_id
1 'polypeptide(L)'
;QCNQCSFVCPHATIRPILATEAEVAAAPEHFDTIPAMGAKDLQFRIAVSPLDCLGCGNCVDICPSPKGKAIVMTSIDTEIEQAEAWNYGVNLPVKENPMKKETLKGSQFEQPLFEFSGACAGCGETPYAKLLTQLFGDRMMIANATGCSSIWGASMPASPYTTNQQGQGPSWANSLFEDNAEYGYG
;
A
#
# COMPACT_ATOMS: atom_id res chain seq x y z
N GLN A 1 8.01 9.85 10.13
CA GLN A 1 8.36 8.98 8.98
C GLN A 1 8.53 7.52 9.44
N CYS A 2 7.50 6.96 10.09
CA CYS A 2 7.54 5.59 10.66
C CYS A 2 6.81 4.55 9.82
N ASN A 3 6.04 4.98 8.81
CA ASN A 3 5.24 4.17 7.89
C ASN A 3 4.13 3.31 8.53
N GLN A 4 3.84 3.47 9.83
CA GLN A 4 2.75 2.72 10.50
C GLN A 4 1.39 2.98 9.84
N CYS A 5 1.13 4.19 9.37
CA CYS A 5 -0.09 4.53 8.66
C CYS A 5 -0.31 3.72 7.37
N SER A 6 0.76 3.47 6.61
CA SER A 6 0.74 2.61 5.42
C SER A 6 0.64 1.13 5.79
N PHE A 7 1.34 0.74 6.87
CA PHE A 7 1.34 -0.63 7.39
C PHE A 7 -0.08 -1.10 7.73
N VAL A 8 -0.87 -0.27 8.42
CA VAL A 8 -2.22 -0.62 8.87
C VAL A 8 -3.32 -0.38 7.84
N CYS A 9 -3.00 0.22 6.69
CA CYS A 9 -4.02 0.55 5.69
C CYS A 9 -4.59 -0.74 5.06
N PRO A 10 -5.91 -0.98 5.15
CA PRO A 10 -6.52 -2.18 4.59
C PRO A 10 -6.65 -2.19 3.06
N HIS A 11 -6.40 -1.05 2.41
CA HIS A 11 -6.62 -0.90 0.96
C HIS A 11 -5.39 -0.41 0.21
N ALA A 12 -4.25 -0.29 0.89
CA ALA A 12 -3.01 0.29 0.34
C ALA A 12 -3.19 1.73 -0.20
N THR A 13 -4.11 2.51 0.36
CA THR A 13 -4.48 3.86 -0.10
C THR A 13 -3.64 4.96 0.52
N ILE A 14 -2.69 4.61 1.40
CA ILE A 14 -1.74 5.53 1.98
C ILE A 14 -0.36 4.88 1.93
N ARG A 15 0.60 5.54 1.28
CA ARG A 15 1.93 4.99 0.97
C ARG A 15 3.03 6.00 1.27
N PRO A 16 4.17 5.56 1.79
CA PRO A 16 5.36 6.39 1.81
C PRO A 16 5.96 6.43 0.40
N ILE A 17 6.28 7.63 -0.06
CA ILE A 17 6.98 7.88 -1.32
C ILE A 17 8.38 8.39 -0.99
N LEU A 18 9.38 7.82 -1.66
CA LEU A 18 10.73 8.35 -1.71
C LEU A 18 10.95 8.97 -3.09
N ALA A 19 11.52 10.17 -3.12
CA ALA A 19 11.81 10.90 -4.34
C ALA A 19 13.15 11.62 -4.23
N THR A 20 13.90 11.69 -5.32
CA THR A 20 15.09 12.54 -5.45
C THR A 20 14.68 14.01 -5.56
N GLU A 21 15.61 14.93 -5.33
CA GLU A 21 15.35 16.37 -5.49
C GLU A 21 14.89 16.73 -6.91
N ALA A 22 15.42 16.04 -7.93
CA ALA A 22 15.01 16.22 -9.32
C ALA A 22 13.57 15.74 -9.57
N GLU A 23 13.18 14.61 -8.99
CA GLU A 23 11.79 14.11 -9.06
C GLU A 23 10.82 15.01 -8.31
N VAL A 24 11.25 15.65 -7.20
CA VAL A 24 10.42 16.64 -6.50
C VAL A 24 10.27 17.92 -7.32
N ALA A 25 11.34 18.39 -7.97
CA ALA A 25 11.30 19.59 -8.82
C ALA A 25 10.42 19.41 -10.08
N ALA A 26 10.27 18.17 -10.56
CA ALA A 26 9.42 17.82 -11.70
C ALA A 26 7.98 17.43 -11.30
N ALA A 27 7.67 17.40 -10.01
CA ALA A 27 6.38 16.94 -9.51
C ALA A 27 5.24 17.93 -9.80
N PRO A 28 3.98 17.46 -9.87
CA PRO A 28 2.82 18.34 -9.96
C PRO A 28 2.63 19.15 -8.66
N GLU A 29 1.65 20.05 -8.68
CA GLU A 29 1.22 20.78 -7.48
C GLU A 29 0.85 19.80 -6.35
N HIS A 30 0.93 20.29 -5.11
CA HIS A 30 0.63 19.53 -3.89
C HIS A 30 1.56 18.34 -3.58
N PHE A 31 2.70 18.19 -4.27
CA PHE A 31 3.71 17.16 -3.99
C PHE A 31 4.71 17.57 -2.91
N ASP A 32 4.22 18.05 -1.76
CA ASP A 32 5.07 18.45 -0.64
C ASP A 32 5.86 17.26 -0.07
N THR A 33 7.14 17.48 0.21
CA THR A 33 8.03 16.47 0.75
C THR A 33 8.84 17.02 1.93
N ILE A 34 9.44 16.11 2.71
CA ILE A 34 10.38 16.44 3.78
C ILE A 34 11.63 15.56 3.64
N PRO A 35 12.81 16.00 4.13
CA PRO A 35 14.02 15.19 4.03
C PRO A 35 13.85 13.78 4.63
N ALA A 36 14.26 12.74 3.91
CA ALA A 36 14.08 11.36 4.34
C ALA A 36 15.01 11.00 5.50
N MET A 37 14.43 10.54 6.61
CA MET A 37 15.18 10.06 7.77
C MET A 37 15.78 8.68 7.47
N GLY A 38 17.11 8.61 7.45
CA GLY A 38 17.87 7.39 7.23
C GLY A 38 18.11 7.04 5.77
N ALA A 39 17.81 7.95 4.84
CA ALA A 39 18.18 7.85 3.43
C ALA A 39 18.74 9.21 2.99
N LYS A 40 20.05 9.28 2.68
CA LYS A 40 20.66 10.52 2.19
C LYS A 40 20.15 10.83 0.80
N ASP A 41 20.05 12.12 0.48
CA ASP A 41 19.71 12.64 -0.85
C ASP A 41 18.32 12.24 -1.37
N LEU A 42 17.46 11.74 -0.48
CA LEU A 42 16.05 11.44 -0.76
C LEU A 42 15.14 12.31 0.08
N GLN A 43 14.02 12.66 -0.54
CA GLN A 43 12.86 13.29 0.07
C GLN A 43 11.81 12.21 0.36
N PHE A 44 11.01 12.45 1.39
CA PHE A 44 9.99 11.55 1.89
C PHE A 44 8.63 12.26 1.91
N ARG A 45 7.60 11.57 1.43
CA ARG A 45 6.20 12.02 1.50
C ARG A 45 5.31 10.88 1.97
N ILE A 46 4.31 11.17 2.78
CA ILE A 46 3.15 10.27 2.92
C ILE A 46 2.11 10.75 1.93
N ALA A 47 1.78 9.91 0.95
CA ALA A 47 0.75 10.20 -0.03
C ALA A 47 -0.50 9.37 0.29
N VAL A 48 -1.68 9.90 -0.01
CA VAL A 48 -2.98 9.23 0.13
C VAL A 48 -3.68 9.25 -1.22
N SER A 49 -4.25 8.13 -1.65
CA SER A 49 -5.19 8.11 -2.78
C SER A 49 -6.54 8.63 -2.29
N PRO A 50 -6.99 9.83 -2.71
CA PRO A 50 -8.28 10.34 -2.27
C PRO A 50 -9.45 9.52 -2.84
N LEU A 51 -9.28 8.94 -4.04
CA LEU A 51 -10.36 8.23 -4.74
C LEU A 51 -10.52 6.77 -4.31
N ASP A 52 -9.45 6.16 -3.78
CA ASP A 52 -9.49 4.78 -3.32
C ASP A 52 -9.66 4.67 -1.79
N CYS A 53 -9.51 5.76 -1.04
CA CYS A 53 -9.63 5.75 0.42
C CYS A 53 -11.08 5.57 0.88
N LEU A 54 -11.32 4.57 1.74
CA LEU A 54 -12.64 4.30 2.31
C LEU A 54 -12.94 5.10 3.60
N GLY A 55 -12.06 6.01 4.03
CA GLY A 55 -12.30 6.87 5.19
C GLY A 55 -12.35 6.15 6.56
N CYS A 56 -11.77 4.95 6.68
CA CYS A 56 -11.88 4.14 7.91
C CYS A 56 -11.19 4.70 9.16
N GLY A 57 -10.27 5.66 9.01
CA GLY A 57 -9.58 6.32 10.13
C GLY A 57 -8.43 5.55 10.78
N ASN A 58 -8.19 4.27 10.43
CA ASN A 58 -7.14 3.43 11.05
C ASN A 58 -5.75 4.08 11.03
N CYS A 59 -5.37 4.72 9.92
CA CYS A 59 -4.07 5.37 9.77
C CYS A 59 -3.89 6.60 10.67
N VAL A 60 -4.96 7.33 10.94
CA VAL A 60 -4.99 8.48 11.85
C VAL A 60 -4.94 8.01 13.30
N ASP A 61 -5.75 7.00 13.64
CA ASP A 61 -5.82 6.45 14.99
C ASP A 61 -4.47 5.93 15.49
N ILE A 62 -3.78 5.13 14.67
CA ILE A 62 -2.47 4.56 15.06
C ILE A 62 -1.32 5.59 15.03
N CYS A 63 -1.49 6.77 14.43
CA CYS A 63 -0.40 7.71 14.20
C CYS A 63 0.31 8.08 15.53
N PRO A 64 1.59 7.68 15.72
CA PRO A 64 2.29 7.81 17.00
C PRO A 64 3.06 9.14 17.12
N SER A 65 2.68 10.16 16.35
CA SER A 65 3.44 11.40 16.27
C SER A 65 3.45 12.12 17.63
N PRO A 66 4.63 12.48 18.16
CA PRO A 66 4.76 13.06 19.50
C PRO A 66 4.25 14.50 19.60
N LYS A 67 4.09 15.20 18.47
CA LYS A 67 3.65 16.61 18.39
C LYS A 67 2.17 16.74 17.99
N GLY A 68 1.37 15.72 18.27
CA GLY A 68 0.00 15.61 17.75
C GLY A 68 -0.06 14.84 16.44
N LYS A 69 -1.28 14.53 15.98
CA LYS A 69 -1.52 13.67 14.81
C LYS A 69 -0.91 14.27 13.54
N ALA A 70 -0.05 13.52 12.86
CA ALA A 70 0.59 13.94 11.61
C ALA A 70 -0.31 13.73 10.37
N ILE A 71 -1.44 13.06 10.57
CA ILE A 71 -2.48 12.81 9.56
C ILE A 71 -3.80 13.09 10.27
N VAL A 72 -4.72 13.79 9.61
CA VAL A 72 -6.05 14.11 10.14
C VAL A 72 -7.11 13.75 9.10
N MET A 73 -8.33 13.47 9.54
CA MET A 73 -9.45 13.23 8.63
C MET A 73 -10.04 14.56 8.18
N THR A 74 -10.16 14.74 6.87
CA THR A 74 -10.76 15.90 6.20
C THR A 74 -11.82 15.43 5.18
N SER A 75 -12.60 16.35 4.62
CA SER A 75 -13.57 16.02 3.56
C SER A 75 -12.82 15.63 2.29
N ILE A 76 -13.33 14.65 1.54
CA ILE A 76 -12.77 14.30 0.24
C ILE A 76 -12.80 15.48 -0.74
N ASP A 77 -13.82 16.35 -0.66
CA ASP A 77 -13.98 17.51 -1.55
C ASP A 77 -12.77 18.45 -1.51
N THR A 78 -12.05 18.49 -0.37
CA THR A 78 -10.84 19.33 -0.21
C THR A 78 -9.54 18.60 -0.55
N GLU A 79 -9.59 17.29 -0.78
CA GLU A 79 -8.41 16.44 -0.99
C GLU A 79 -8.35 15.82 -2.39
N ILE A 80 -9.40 15.95 -3.23
CA ILE A 80 -9.41 15.41 -4.60
C ILE A 80 -8.24 15.94 -5.43
N GLU A 81 -7.80 17.18 -5.21
CA GLU A 81 -6.66 17.79 -5.90
C GLU A 81 -5.33 17.04 -5.64
N GLN A 82 -5.24 16.25 -4.57
CA GLN A 82 -4.07 15.40 -4.28
C GLN A 82 -3.96 14.19 -5.22
N ALA A 83 -4.98 13.88 -6.02
CA ALA A 83 -4.99 12.69 -6.88
C ALA A 83 -3.85 12.68 -7.90
N GLU A 84 -3.51 13.83 -8.49
CA GLU A 84 -2.39 13.93 -9.43
C GLU A 84 -1.05 13.70 -8.74
N ALA A 85 -0.85 14.31 -7.56
CA ALA A 85 0.34 14.11 -6.74
C ALA A 85 0.49 12.65 -6.28
N TRP A 86 -0.62 11.98 -5.94
CA TRP A 86 -0.64 10.54 -5.66
C TRP A 86 -0.20 9.73 -6.88
N ASN A 87 -0.85 9.93 -8.03
CA ASN A 87 -0.55 9.21 -9.27
C ASN A 87 0.90 9.41 -9.71
N TYR A 88 1.43 10.62 -9.59
CA TYR A 88 2.84 10.90 -9.85
C TYR A 88 3.74 10.08 -8.92
N GLY A 89 3.51 10.18 -7.60
CA GLY A 89 4.35 9.55 -6.58
C GLY A 89 4.43 8.04 -6.68
N VAL A 90 3.30 7.35 -6.88
CA VAL A 90 3.27 5.88 -6.96
C VAL A 90 3.85 5.33 -8.27
N ASN A 91 3.93 6.17 -9.32
CA ASN A 91 4.49 5.79 -10.62
C ASN A 91 5.96 6.21 -10.79
N LEU A 92 6.58 6.83 -9.79
CA LEU A 92 8.00 7.11 -9.85
C LEU A 92 8.82 5.79 -9.98
N PRO A 93 10.03 5.83 -10.60
CA PRO A 93 10.93 4.68 -10.64
C PRO A 93 11.16 4.07 -9.26
N VAL A 94 11.27 2.74 -9.15
CA VAL A 94 11.53 2.07 -7.87
C VAL A 94 12.87 2.52 -7.29
N LYS A 95 12.87 2.87 -5.99
CA LYS A 95 14.08 3.21 -5.23
C LYS A 95 14.55 1.98 -4.48
N GLU A 96 15.85 1.84 -4.33
CA GLU A 96 16.39 0.86 -3.39
C GLU A 96 15.88 1.16 -1.99
N ASN A 97 15.40 0.13 -1.29
CA ASN A 97 14.89 0.27 0.06
C ASN A 97 16.03 0.70 0.99
N PRO A 98 15.97 1.91 1.61
CA PRO A 98 17.04 2.39 2.48
C PRO A 98 17.07 1.68 3.84
N MET A 99 16.18 0.70 4.06
CA MET A 99 15.99 -0.03 5.30
C MET A 99 15.88 -1.54 5.00
N LYS A 100 15.98 -2.38 6.02
CA LYS A 100 15.71 -3.82 5.86
C LYS A 100 14.21 -4.04 5.65
N LYS A 101 13.84 -4.77 4.60
CA LYS A 101 12.43 -5.05 4.26
C LYS A 101 11.66 -5.78 5.37
N GLU A 102 12.34 -6.53 6.24
CA GLU A 102 11.74 -7.25 7.36
C GLU A 102 11.39 -6.34 8.56
N THR A 103 11.79 -5.07 8.52
CA THR A 103 11.41 -4.09 9.54
C THR A 103 10.07 -3.44 9.19
N LEU A 104 9.32 -2.96 10.20
CA LEU A 104 8.06 -2.25 9.96
C LEU A 104 8.24 -1.11 8.96
N LYS A 105 9.23 -0.24 9.17
CA LYS A 105 9.46 0.90 8.28
C LYS A 105 9.88 0.44 6.88
N GLY A 106 10.82 -0.50 6.78
CA GLY A 106 11.36 -0.98 5.51
C GLY A 106 10.33 -1.71 4.67
N SER A 107 9.52 -2.57 5.26
CA SER A 107 8.45 -3.29 4.53
C SER A 107 7.51 -2.37 3.76
N GLN A 108 7.31 -1.14 4.26
CA GLN A 108 6.38 -0.19 3.65
C GLN A 108 6.99 0.65 2.53
N PHE A 109 8.31 0.58 2.33
CA PHE A 109 8.94 1.10 1.12
C PHE A 109 8.88 0.12 -0.06
N GLU A 110 8.55 -1.15 0.20
CA GLU A 110 8.26 -2.12 -0.86
C GLU A 110 6.86 -1.86 -1.44
N GLN A 111 6.74 -2.00 -2.76
CA GLN A 111 5.47 -1.86 -3.45
C GLN A 111 4.46 -2.90 -2.91
N PRO A 112 3.28 -2.49 -2.44
CA PRO A 112 2.21 -3.45 -2.15
C PRO A 112 1.72 -4.05 -3.47
N LEU A 113 1.66 -5.38 -3.57
CA LEU A 113 1.08 -6.08 -4.72
C LEU A 113 -0.34 -6.58 -4.44
N PHE A 114 -0.97 -5.97 -3.44
CA PHE A 114 -2.37 -6.11 -3.09
C PHE A 114 -2.91 -4.73 -2.70
N GLU A 115 -3.81 -4.19 -3.51
CA GLU A 115 -4.29 -2.81 -3.41
C GLU A 115 -5.76 -2.68 -3.84
N PHE A 116 -6.49 -1.72 -3.24
CA PHE A 116 -7.82 -1.29 -3.68
C PHE A 116 -8.89 -2.40 -3.76
N SER A 117 -8.86 -3.35 -2.82
CA SER A 117 -9.83 -4.45 -2.78
C SER A 117 -11.24 -4.01 -2.38
N GLY A 118 -12.22 -4.86 -2.70
CA GLY A 118 -13.62 -4.67 -2.29
C GLY A 118 -13.89 -4.97 -0.80
N ALA A 119 -12.87 -5.06 0.05
CA ALA A 119 -13.04 -5.32 1.47
C ALA A 119 -13.69 -4.14 2.19
N CYS A 120 -14.35 -4.39 3.32
CA CYS A 120 -14.98 -3.36 4.14
C CYS A 120 -13.99 -2.27 4.60
N ALA A 121 -14.49 -1.05 4.81
CA ALA A 121 -13.72 0.02 5.45
C ALA A 121 -13.19 -0.45 6.82
N GLY A 122 -11.87 -0.48 6.99
CA GLY A 122 -11.27 -0.96 8.25
C GLY A 122 -11.18 -2.48 8.39
N CYS A 123 -11.27 -3.24 7.28
CA CYS A 123 -11.12 -4.70 7.30
C CYS A 123 -9.85 -5.15 8.06
N GLY A 124 -10.00 -6.14 8.93
CA GLY A 124 -8.90 -6.71 9.71
C GLY A 124 -8.03 -7.73 8.97
N GLU A 125 -8.44 -8.19 7.78
CA GLU A 125 -7.73 -9.23 7.02
C GLU A 125 -6.67 -8.63 6.09
N THR A 126 -7.04 -7.61 5.33
CA THR A 126 -6.27 -7.12 4.19
C THR A 126 -4.93 -6.45 4.51
N PRO A 127 -4.70 -5.81 5.69
CA PRO A 127 -3.35 -5.34 6.05
C PRO A 127 -2.33 -6.48 6.08
N TYR A 128 -2.74 -7.70 6.48
CA TYR A 128 -1.88 -8.87 6.49
C TYR A 128 -1.56 -9.36 5.08
N ALA A 129 -2.59 -9.48 4.22
CA ALA A 129 -2.39 -9.85 2.81
C ALA A 129 -1.44 -8.87 2.10
N LYS A 130 -1.67 -7.56 2.27
CA LYS A 130 -0.79 -6.49 1.77
C LYS A 130 0.64 -6.69 2.23
N LEU A 131 0.88 -6.88 3.53
CA LEU A 131 2.23 -7.07 4.06
C LEU A 131 2.93 -8.30 3.48
N LEU A 132 2.22 -9.42 3.33
CA LEU A 132 2.79 -10.63 2.70
C LEU A 132 3.27 -10.34 1.28
N THR A 133 2.49 -9.59 0.49
CA THR A 133 2.89 -9.20 -0.87
C THR A 133 4.10 -8.27 -0.89
N GLN A 134 4.25 -7.40 0.12
CA GLN A 134 5.42 -6.52 0.22
C GLN A 134 6.72 -7.29 0.54
N LEU A 135 6.62 -8.45 1.17
CA LEU A 135 7.80 -9.25 1.55
C LEU A 135 8.18 -10.31 0.51
N PHE A 136 7.17 -10.90 -0.15
CA PHE A 136 7.30 -12.11 -0.98
C PHE A 136 6.49 -12.08 -2.28
N GLY A 137 5.81 -10.97 -2.59
CA GLY A 137 4.84 -10.89 -3.69
C GLY A 137 5.43 -11.12 -5.08
N ASP A 138 6.73 -10.90 -5.25
CA ASP A 138 7.49 -11.13 -6.48
C ASP A 138 7.60 -12.61 -6.87
N ARG A 139 7.33 -13.53 -5.93
CA ARG A 139 7.57 -14.97 -6.10
C ARG A 139 6.59 -15.86 -5.34
N MET A 140 5.46 -15.34 -4.88
CA MET A 140 4.48 -16.10 -4.11
C MET A 140 3.36 -16.66 -4.99
N MET A 141 2.88 -17.84 -4.60
CA MET A 141 1.65 -18.43 -5.11
C MET A 141 0.61 -18.45 -3.98
N ILE A 142 -0.64 -18.13 -4.28
CA ILE A 142 -1.74 -18.05 -3.32
C ILE A 142 -2.80 -19.07 -3.70
N ALA A 143 -2.93 -20.12 -2.88
CA ALA A 143 -4.13 -20.93 -2.78
C ALA A 143 -5.05 -20.31 -1.73
N ASN A 144 -6.16 -19.72 -2.18
CA ASN A 144 -7.11 -19.02 -1.32
C ASN A 144 -8.40 -19.83 -1.16
N ALA A 145 -8.80 -20.13 0.08
CA ALA A 145 -10.06 -20.82 0.35
C ALA A 145 -11.24 -19.89 0.06
N THR A 146 -12.41 -20.45 -0.23
CA THR A 146 -13.61 -19.63 -0.41
C THR A 146 -14.01 -18.95 0.92
N GLY A 147 -14.26 -17.64 0.88
CA GLY A 147 -14.59 -16.84 2.06
C GLY A 147 -14.42 -15.35 1.78
N CYS A 148 -14.38 -14.51 2.81
CA CYS A 148 -14.14 -13.07 2.64
C CYS A 148 -12.91 -12.80 1.76
N SER A 149 -11.82 -13.55 1.98
CA SER A 149 -10.58 -13.42 1.20
C SER A 149 -10.71 -13.74 -0.28
N SER A 150 -11.56 -14.69 -0.67
CA SER A 150 -11.83 -14.93 -2.08
C SER A 150 -12.75 -13.87 -2.68
N ILE A 151 -13.67 -13.31 -1.88
CA ILE A 151 -14.59 -12.25 -2.32
C ILE A 151 -13.84 -10.94 -2.54
N TRP A 152 -13.13 -10.41 -1.54
CA TRP A 152 -12.36 -9.19 -1.75
C TRP A 152 -11.14 -9.43 -2.63
N GLY A 153 -10.66 -10.68 -2.75
CA GLY A 153 -9.46 -11.04 -3.50
C GLY A 153 -9.66 -11.32 -4.99
N ALA A 154 -10.87 -11.70 -5.42
CA ALA A 154 -11.13 -12.03 -6.83
C ALA A 154 -12.61 -11.94 -7.27
N SER A 155 -13.37 -10.95 -6.78
CA SER A 155 -14.71 -10.68 -7.32
C SER A 155 -14.63 -9.98 -8.68
N MET A 156 -14.77 -10.75 -9.76
CA MET A 156 -14.72 -10.24 -11.13
C MET A 156 -15.70 -9.08 -11.37
N PRO A 157 -15.31 -8.07 -12.15
CA PRO A 157 -14.13 -8.04 -13.03
C PRO A 157 -12.84 -7.49 -12.42
N ALA A 158 -12.85 -7.04 -11.16
CA ALA A 158 -11.70 -6.39 -10.54
C ALA A 158 -10.79 -7.40 -9.81
N SER A 159 -9.47 -7.23 -9.96
CA SER A 159 -8.45 -7.97 -9.19
C SER A 159 -7.62 -6.96 -8.38
N PRO A 160 -7.58 -7.07 -7.04
CA PRO A 160 -6.71 -6.23 -6.21
C PRO A 160 -5.25 -6.69 -6.20
N TYR A 161 -4.97 -7.92 -6.66
CA TYR A 161 -3.61 -8.40 -6.82
C TYR A 161 -3.02 -7.82 -8.11
N THR A 162 -1.86 -7.19 -7.98
CA THR A 162 -1.19 -6.47 -9.07
C THR A 162 0.24 -6.98 -9.29
N THR A 163 0.95 -6.37 -10.24
CA THR A 163 2.35 -6.70 -10.55
C THR A 163 3.28 -5.53 -10.22
N ASN A 164 4.54 -5.85 -9.94
CA ASN A 164 5.61 -4.86 -9.80
C ASN A 164 6.02 -4.31 -11.19
N GLN A 165 6.93 -3.34 -11.22
CA GLN A 165 7.43 -2.75 -12.49
C GLN A 165 8.16 -3.76 -13.42
N GLN A 166 8.48 -4.97 -12.93
CA GLN A 166 9.06 -6.06 -13.72
C GLN A 166 7.99 -7.04 -14.24
N GLY A 167 6.71 -6.79 -13.98
CA GLY A 167 5.60 -7.68 -14.35
C GLY A 167 5.46 -8.93 -13.47
N GLN A 168 6.13 -8.97 -12.32
CA GLN A 168 6.04 -10.07 -11.36
C GLN A 168 5.01 -9.74 -10.28
N GLY A 169 4.21 -10.72 -9.87
CA GLY A 169 3.26 -10.55 -8.79
C GLY A 169 2.69 -11.89 -8.33
N PRO A 170 1.84 -11.88 -7.29
CA PRO A 170 1.26 -13.09 -6.75
C PRO A 170 0.41 -13.80 -7.80
N SER A 171 0.70 -15.08 -8.07
CA SER A 171 -0.27 -15.92 -8.79
C SER A 171 -1.36 -16.32 -7.81
N TRP A 172 -2.62 -16.01 -8.12
CA TRP A 172 -3.75 -16.24 -7.22
C TRP A 172 -4.73 -17.23 -7.82
N ALA A 173 -5.21 -18.17 -7.00
CA ALA A 173 -6.29 -19.07 -7.37
C ALA A 173 -7.13 -19.47 -6.14
N ASN A 174 -8.43 -19.63 -6.38
CA ASN A 174 -9.39 -20.20 -5.45
C ASN A 174 -9.97 -21.47 -6.09
N SER A 175 -9.75 -22.61 -5.44
CA SER A 175 -10.43 -23.85 -5.80
C SER A 175 -11.82 -23.86 -5.17
N LEU A 176 -12.02 -24.57 -4.06
CA LEU A 176 -13.26 -24.61 -3.31
C LEU A 176 -13.06 -24.13 -1.88
N PHE A 177 -14.09 -24.32 -1.06
CA PHE A 177 -14.04 -23.95 0.34
C PHE A 177 -13.26 -24.98 1.16
N GLU A 178 -13.46 -26.25 0.84
CA GLU A 178 -13.04 -27.41 1.61
C GLU A 178 -11.67 -27.99 1.22
N ASP A 179 -11.10 -27.59 0.09
CA ASP A 179 -9.91 -28.24 -0.51
C ASP A 179 -8.67 -27.32 -0.62
N ASN A 180 -8.69 -26.16 0.06
CA ASN A 180 -7.68 -25.13 -0.14
C ASN A 180 -6.25 -25.60 0.20
N ALA A 181 -6.10 -26.40 1.25
CA ALA A 181 -4.78 -26.85 1.69
C ALA A 181 -4.19 -27.87 0.72
N GLU A 182 -5.02 -28.79 0.26
CA GLU A 182 -4.70 -29.82 -0.74
C GLU A 182 -4.40 -29.17 -2.09
N TYR A 183 -5.15 -28.14 -2.47
CA TYR A 183 -4.93 -27.36 -3.67
C TYR A 183 -3.58 -26.65 -3.65
N GLY A 184 -3.22 -26.01 -2.53
CA GLY A 184 -1.92 -25.36 -2.37
C GLY A 184 -0.73 -26.32 -2.17
N TYR A 185 -1.00 -27.58 -1.83
CA TYR A 185 0.02 -28.63 -1.73
C TYR A 185 0.43 -29.18 -3.10
N GLY A 186 -0.50 -29.26 -4.05
CA GLY A 186 -0.26 -29.71 -5.42
C GLY A 186 0.54 -28.72 -6.26
#